data_AF-A0A9P6II85-F1
#
_entry.id   AF-A0A9P6II85-F1
#
_cell.length_a   1.000
_cell.length_b   1.000
_cell.length_c   1.000
_cell.angle_alpha   90.00
_cell.angle_beta   90.00
_cell.angle_gamma   90.00
#
_symmetry.space_group_name_H-M   'P 1'
#
loop_
_entity.id
_entity.type
_entity.pdbx_description
1 polymer ?
#
loop_
_entity_poly.entity_id
_entity_poly.type
_entity_poly.pdbx_seq_one_letter_code
_entity_poly.pdbx_strand_id
1 'polypeptide(L)'
;MDEVTFTRQICARMVKTGRFIEQGFFNVKPPTGPKNEAWLRKAQSLRSVVDQFWKLIGEAVEFKFISHCRYKLSQEEIKSILDITNPSLKPEYAAAVAREEAQVTGNAERQSAPVPDVFINRDAQPQSLGLETLTIREPKVKTRPDRAGEIDEAAQETENTEEAPVEPEPAKIPVSERTLKLVNLMYPVTGEHEGKDVLWDELVHAMVDAGFVASNNGGSAVRFEIGTGVNGVDSGSIIFHKPHPVAKIDPIMLRSMGRRMTKWFGWNRERFVAR
;
A
#
# COMPACT_ATOMS: atom_id res chain seq x y z
N MET A 1 18.85 18.79 43.88
CA MET A 1 19.49 17.64 43.22
C MET A 1 20.59 18.20 42.35
N ASP A 2 21.81 17.65 42.42
CA ASP A 2 22.91 18.09 41.56
C ASP A 2 22.73 17.59 40.11
N GLU A 3 23.38 18.25 39.15
CA GLU A 3 23.23 17.99 37.71
C GLU A 3 23.61 16.55 37.33
N VAL A 4 24.58 15.95 38.03
CA VAL A 4 25.03 14.58 37.78
C VAL A 4 23.98 13.57 38.23
N THR A 5 23.42 13.74 39.43
CA THR A 5 22.34 12.89 39.95
C THR A 5 21.08 12.99 39.09
N PHE A 6 20.72 14.19 38.66
CA PHE A 6 19.57 14.41 37.76
C PHE A 6 19.77 13.70 36.41
N THR A 7 20.93 13.88 35.80
CA THR A 7 21.26 13.26 34.51
C THR A 7 21.21 11.74 34.62
N ARG A 8 21.75 11.15 35.69
CA ARG A 8 21.67 9.70 35.96
C ARG A 8 20.23 9.22 36.07
N GLN A 9 19.35 9.97 36.75
CA GLN A 9 17.94 9.60 36.89
C GLN A 9 17.20 9.60 35.54
N ILE A 10 17.44 10.61 34.70
CA ILE A 10 16.88 10.67 33.34
C ILE A 10 17.41 9.51 32.49
N CYS A 11 18.72 9.24 32.51
CA CYS A 11 19.30 8.11 31.78
C CYS A 11 18.69 6.79 32.22
N ALA A 12 18.54 6.55 33.53
CA ALA A 12 17.93 5.32 34.05
C ALA A 12 16.47 5.16 33.57
N ARG A 13 15.69 6.25 33.56
CA ARG A 13 14.33 6.26 33.01
C ARG A 13 14.33 5.93 31.52
N MET A 14 15.19 6.57 30.73
CA MET A 14 15.28 6.32 29.28
C MET A 14 15.68 4.87 28.97
N VAL A 15 16.64 4.30 29.72
CA VAL A 15 17.04 2.89 29.57
C VAL A 15 15.87 1.95 29.89
N LYS A 16 15.13 2.23 30.96
CA LYS A 16 13.94 1.43 31.33
C LYS A 16 12.87 1.51 30.24
N THR A 17 12.59 2.70 29.73
CA THR A 17 11.64 2.92 28.63
C THR A 17 12.09 2.23 27.34
N GLY A 18 13.39 2.26 27.03
CA GLY A 18 13.97 1.55 25.88
C GLY A 18 13.80 0.03 25.98
N ARG A 19 14.10 -0.56 27.14
CA ARG A 19 13.88 -2.00 27.38
C ARG A 19 12.41 -2.39 27.28
N PHE A 20 11.51 -1.52 27.75
CA PHE A 20 10.06 -1.75 27.66
C PHE A 20 9.58 -1.87 26.21
N ILE A 21 9.95 -0.93 25.33
CA ILE A 21 9.56 -1.01 23.91
C ILE A 21 10.29 -2.14 23.16
N GLU A 22 11.54 -2.43 23.52
CA GLU A 22 12.28 -3.54 22.94
C GLU A 22 11.57 -4.88 23.21
N GLN A 23 11.17 -5.12 24.46
CA GLN A 23 10.50 -6.35 24.87
C GLN A 23 9.04 -6.43 24.42
N GLY A 24 8.30 -5.32 24.52
CA GLY A 24 6.86 -5.28 24.25
C GLY A 24 6.49 -5.05 22.78
N PHE A 25 7.43 -4.60 21.95
CA PHE A 25 7.17 -4.28 20.54
C PHE A 25 8.23 -4.88 19.61
N PHE A 26 9.51 -4.52 19.76
CA PHE A 26 10.55 -4.90 18.79
C PHE A 26 10.74 -6.43 18.70
N ASN A 27 10.79 -7.11 19.84
CA ASN A 27 10.97 -8.56 19.90
C ASN A 27 9.66 -9.34 19.71
N VAL A 28 8.51 -8.66 19.68
CA VAL A 28 7.22 -9.32 19.52
C VAL A 28 6.87 -9.41 18.04
N LYS A 29 6.62 -10.64 17.56
CA LYS A 29 6.19 -10.85 16.17
C LYS A 29 4.88 -10.10 15.91
N PRO A 30 4.77 -9.34 14.80
CA PRO A 30 3.52 -8.66 14.45
C PRO A 30 2.37 -9.66 14.24
N PRO A 31 1.10 -9.21 14.33
CA PRO A 31 -0.04 -10.07 14.07
C PRO A 31 -0.10 -10.42 12.58
N THR A 32 -0.06 -11.72 12.28
CA THR A 32 -0.10 -12.29 10.93
C THR A 32 -1.34 -13.18 10.76
N GLY A 33 -1.79 -13.38 9.53
CA GLY A 33 -2.95 -14.21 9.22
C GLY A 33 -4.27 -13.43 9.12
N PRO A 34 -5.43 -14.11 9.21
CA PRO A 34 -6.73 -13.49 9.00
C PRO A 34 -7.02 -12.43 10.08
N LYS A 35 -7.61 -11.31 9.64
CA LYS A 35 -8.02 -10.19 10.51
C LYS A 35 -9.27 -10.56 11.33
N ASN A 36 -9.08 -11.43 12.31
CA ASN A 36 -10.09 -11.86 13.28
C ASN A 36 -9.88 -11.20 14.65
N GLU A 37 -10.69 -11.56 15.64
CA GLU A 37 -10.61 -10.99 16.98
C GLU A 37 -9.23 -11.20 17.64
N ALA A 38 -8.60 -12.36 17.43
CA ALA A 38 -7.26 -12.64 17.96
C ALA A 38 -6.18 -11.74 17.33
N TRP A 39 -6.28 -11.50 16.01
CA TRP A 39 -5.43 -10.53 15.31
C TRP A 39 -5.61 -9.12 15.90
N LEU A 40 -6.86 -8.71 16.10
CA LEU A 40 -7.21 -7.39 16.62
C LEU A 40 -6.66 -7.15 18.02
N ARG A 41 -6.86 -8.09 18.96
CA ARG A 41 -6.31 -8.01 20.31
C ARG A 41 -4.79 -7.87 20.32
N LYS A 42 -4.11 -8.60 19.45
CA LYS A 42 -2.65 -8.52 19.32
C LYS A 42 -2.20 -7.18 18.73
N ALA A 43 -2.91 -6.65 17.74
CA ALA A 43 -2.66 -5.33 17.20
C ALA A 43 -2.86 -4.22 18.25
N GLN A 44 -3.94 -4.28 19.03
CA GLN A 44 -4.23 -3.38 20.14
C GLN A 44 -3.15 -3.42 21.23
N SER A 45 -2.69 -4.62 21.60
CA SER A 45 -1.61 -4.79 22.57
C SER A 45 -0.31 -4.13 22.10
N LEU A 46 0.08 -4.32 20.83
CA LEU A 46 1.27 -3.67 20.28
C LEU A 46 1.14 -2.14 20.22
N ARG A 47 -0.02 -1.62 19.81
CA ARG A 47 -0.29 -0.16 19.81
C ARG A 47 -0.19 0.41 21.22
N SER A 48 -0.79 -0.25 22.21
CA SER A 48 -0.73 0.18 23.61
C SER A 48 0.71 0.28 24.14
N VAL A 49 1.61 -0.63 23.74
CA VAL A 49 3.04 -0.55 24.08
C VAL A 49 3.68 0.69 23.46
N VAL A 50 3.41 0.97 22.18
CA VAL A 50 3.96 2.14 21.48
C VAL A 50 3.44 3.44 22.08
N ASP A 51 2.14 3.53 22.39
CA ASP A 51 1.53 4.69 23.03
C ASP A 51 2.14 4.93 24.41
N GLN A 52 2.33 3.86 25.19
CA GLN A 52 2.95 3.95 26.50
C GLN A 52 4.43 4.34 26.43
N PHE A 53 5.16 3.87 25.41
CA PHE A 53 6.53 4.32 25.15
C PHE A 53 6.58 5.84 24.90
N TRP A 54 5.75 6.36 23.99
CA TRP A 54 5.74 7.78 23.67
C TRP A 54 5.29 8.64 24.85
N LYS A 55 4.35 8.16 25.65
CA LYS A 55 3.98 8.80 26.91
C LYS A 55 5.18 8.91 27.86
N LEU A 56 5.93 7.82 28.08
CA LEU A 56 7.10 7.81 28.95
C LEU A 56 8.24 8.71 28.43
N ILE A 57 8.44 8.77 27.12
CA ILE A 57 9.38 9.72 26.48
C ILE A 57 8.93 11.15 26.74
N GLY A 58 7.64 11.45 26.53
CA GLY A 58 7.06 12.76 26.78
C GLY A 58 7.25 13.22 28.22
N GLU A 59 6.92 12.37 29.20
CA GLU A 59 7.11 12.64 30.63
C GLU A 59 8.59 12.90 30.98
N ALA A 60 9.53 12.16 30.38
CA ALA A 60 10.96 12.35 30.64
C ALA A 60 11.49 13.65 30.03
N VAL A 61 10.99 14.02 28.85
CA VAL A 61 11.33 15.26 28.15
C VAL A 61 10.74 16.47 28.87
N GLU A 62 9.47 16.41 29.26
CA GLU A 62 8.80 17.45 30.05
C GLU A 62 9.51 17.65 31.39
N PHE A 63 9.82 16.56 32.11
CA PHE A 63 10.58 16.61 33.36
C PHE A 63 11.94 17.28 33.18
N LYS A 64 12.64 16.99 32.07
CA LYS A 64 13.91 17.64 31.71
C LYS A 64 13.73 19.14 31.47
N PHE A 65 12.74 19.51 30.67
CA PHE A 65 12.55 20.91 30.29
C PHE A 65 12.10 21.78 31.46
N ILE A 66 11.15 21.31 32.28
CA ILE A 66 10.67 22.03 33.46
C ILE A 66 11.76 22.15 34.53
N SER A 67 12.47 21.04 34.81
CA SER A 67 13.33 20.99 35.99
C SER A 67 14.73 21.53 35.75
N HIS A 68 15.26 21.43 34.52
CA HIS A 68 16.71 21.62 34.26
C HIS A 68 17.02 22.35 32.94
N CYS A 69 16.02 22.86 32.21
CA CYS A 69 16.33 23.69 31.04
C CYS A 69 16.76 25.09 31.47
N ARG A 70 17.94 25.54 31.02
CA ARG A 70 18.44 26.90 31.25
C ARG A 70 17.49 27.98 30.75
N TYR A 71 16.70 27.67 29.72
CA TYR A 71 15.86 28.64 29.02
C TYR A 71 14.41 28.72 29.52
N LYS A 72 14.03 27.98 30.58
CA LYS A 72 12.68 27.97 31.18
C LYS A 72 11.55 28.11 30.14
N LEU A 73 11.41 27.08 29.30
CA LEU A 73 10.32 27.00 28.34
C LEU A 73 8.96 27.03 29.05
N SER A 74 7.96 27.65 28.43
CA SER A 74 6.59 27.62 28.92
C SER A 74 5.98 26.22 28.73
N GLN A 75 4.89 25.96 29.45
CA GLN A 75 4.14 24.70 29.31
C GLN A 75 3.60 24.51 27.89
N GLU A 76 3.21 25.61 27.23
CA GLU A 76 2.73 25.61 25.84
C GLU A 76 3.83 25.26 24.85
N GLU A 77 5.06 25.77 25.04
CA GLU A 77 6.21 25.44 24.20
C GLU A 77 6.61 23.97 24.34
N ILE A 78 6.65 23.46 25.57
CA ILE A 78 6.91 22.03 25.83
C ILE A 78 5.83 21.17 25.18
N LYS A 79 4.56 21.53 25.37
CA LYS A 79 3.42 20.83 24.75
C LYS A 79 3.50 20.85 23.23
N SER A 80 3.89 21.97 22.62
CA SER A 80 4.07 22.08 21.17
C SER A 80 5.15 21.14 20.64
N ILE A 81 6.28 21.02 21.34
CA ILE A 81 7.36 20.08 20.97
C ILE A 81 6.88 18.62 21.11
N LEU A 82 6.15 18.30 22.18
CA LEU A 82 5.64 16.95 22.42
C LEU A 82 4.54 16.55 21.43
N ASP A 83 3.67 17.48 21.03
CA ASP A 83 2.59 17.24 20.06
C ASP A 83 3.13 16.87 18.66
N ILE A 84 4.26 17.44 18.26
CA ILE A 84 4.93 17.10 16.98
C ILE A 84 5.49 15.67 17.02
N THR A 85 6.02 15.26 18.17
CA THR A 85 6.79 14.01 18.30
C THR A 85 5.93 12.81 18.68
N ASN A 86 4.73 13.02 19.20
CA ASN A 86 3.82 11.94 19.59
C ASN A 86 2.52 11.94 18.76
N PRO A 87 2.46 11.15 17.65
CA PRO A 87 1.27 11.02 16.83
C PRO A 87 0.04 10.52 17.61
N SER A 88 0.23 9.76 18.69
CA SER A 88 -0.87 9.21 19.49
C SER A 88 -1.69 10.28 20.22
N LEU A 89 -1.15 11.50 20.37
CA LEU A 89 -1.87 12.64 20.95
C LEU A 89 -2.84 13.29 19.97
N LYS A 90 -2.74 12.98 18.67
CA LYS A 90 -3.55 13.61 17.63
C LYS A 90 -4.92 12.94 17.53
N PRO A 91 -6.02 13.71 17.49
CA PRO A 91 -7.36 13.15 17.35
C PRO A 91 -7.53 12.39 16.01
N GLU A 92 -6.82 12.81 14.97
CA GLU A 92 -6.86 12.10 13.68
C GLU A 92 -6.28 10.69 13.77
N TYR A 93 -5.27 10.48 14.61
CA TYR A 93 -4.68 9.17 14.84
C TYR A 93 -5.67 8.24 15.56
N ALA A 94 -6.28 8.70 16.64
CA ALA A 94 -7.32 7.94 17.36
C ALA A 94 -8.49 7.58 16.44
N ALA A 95 -8.95 8.51 15.60
CA ALA A 95 -9.99 8.26 14.62
C ALA A 95 -9.56 7.28 13.51
N ALA A 96 -8.29 7.29 13.10
CA ALA A 96 -7.76 6.31 12.15
C ALA A 96 -7.72 4.90 12.76
N VAL A 97 -7.26 4.77 14.00
CA VAL A 97 -7.24 3.49 14.73
C VAL A 97 -8.67 2.96 14.89
N ALA A 98 -9.60 3.76 15.41
CA ALA A 98 -10.99 3.33 15.61
C ALA A 98 -11.66 2.85 14.32
N ARG A 99 -11.39 3.53 13.18
CA ARG A 99 -11.90 3.11 11.87
C ARG A 99 -11.32 1.76 11.43
N GLU A 100 -10.01 1.55 11.64
CA GLU A 100 -9.38 0.27 11.31
C GLU A 100 -9.95 -0.87 12.15
N GLU A 101 -10.14 -0.65 13.45
CA GLU A 101 -10.69 -1.65 14.36
C GLU A 101 -12.14 -2.00 14.02
N ALA A 102 -12.97 -0.99 13.70
CA ALA A 102 -14.34 -1.21 13.24
C ALA A 102 -14.41 -2.03 11.93
N GLN A 103 -13.48 -1.79 10.99
CA GLN A 103 -13.39 -2.58 9.76
C GLN A 103 -12.99 -4.03 10.04
N VAL A 104 -12.07 -4.27 10.97
CA VAL A 104 -11.64 -5.63 11.34
C VAL A 104 -12.81 -6.40 11.97
N THR A 105 -13.51 -5.78 12.93
CA THR A 105 -14.66 -6.40 13.58
C THR A 105 -15.80 -6.68 12.58
N GLY A 106 -16.16 -5.72 11.74
CA GLY A 106 -17.21 -5.91 10.74
C GLY A 106 -16.86 -6.98 9.67
N ASN A 107 -15.58 -7.12 9.32
CA ASN A 107 -15.14 -8.18 8.40
C ASN A 107 -15.17 -9.56 9.07
N ALA A 108 -14.81 -9.66 10.34
CA ALA A 108 -14.89 -10.90 11.10
C ALA A 108 -16.35 -11.38 11.24
N GLU A 109 -17.28 -10.46 11.52
CA GLU A 109 -18.71 -10.74 11.59
C GLU A 109 -19.26 -11.29 10.27
N ARG A 110 -18.92 -10.65 9.13
CA ARG A 110 -19.33 -11.12 7.79
C ARG A 110 -18.80 -12.50 7.43
N GLN A 111 -17.60 -12.87 7.91
CA GLN A 111 -17.02 -14.19 7.68
C GLN A 111 -17.61 -15.27 8.61
N SER A 112 -18.15 -14.87 9.77
CA SER A 112 -18.82 -15.76 10.72
C SER A 112 -20.31 -15.95 10.46
N ALA A 113 -20.91 -15.11 9.61
CA ALA A 113 -22.31 -15.22 9.24
C ALA A 113 -22.55 -16.56 8.51
N PRO A 114 -23.55 -17.36 8.92
CA PRO A 114 -23.89 -18.59 8.22
C PRO A 114 -24.25 -18.24 6.78
N VAL A 115 -23.57 -18.88 5.83
CA VAL A 115 -23.92 -18.79 4.41
C VAL A 115 -25.38 -19.27 4.31
N PRO A 116 -26.34 -18.43 3.88
CA PRO A 116 -27.67 -18.94 3.60
C PRO A 116 -27.52 -20.00 2.50
N ASP A 117 -28.09 -21.17 2.74
CA ASP A 117 -28.08 -22.30 1.83
C ASP A 117 -28.95 -21.95 0.61
N VAL A 118 -28.39 -21.20 -0.33
CA VAL A 118 -29.09 -20.81 -1.55
C VAL A 118 -28.84 -21.88 -2.60
N PHE A 119 -29.62 -22.96 -2.53
CA PHE A 119 -29.93 -23.74 -3.72
C PHE A 119 -30.66 -22.84 -4.71
N ILE A 120 -29.94 -22.31 -5.70
CA ILE A 120 -30.54 -21.58 -6.83
C ILE A 120 -31.19 -22.63 -7.74
N ASN A 121 -32.52 -22.77 -7.62
CA ASN A 121 -33.31 -23.45 -8.62
C ASN A 121 -33.35 -22.57 -9.87
N ARG A 122 -32.60 -22.99 -10.89
CA ARG A 122 -32.51 -22.33 -12.20
C ARG A 122 -33.77 -22.69 -13.00
N ASP A 123 -34.86 -21.98 -12.72
CA ASP A 123 -36.02 -21.86 -13.63
C ASP A 123 -36.92 -20.71 -13.19
N ALA A 124 -36.51 -19.47 -13.51
CA ALA A 124 -37.40 -18.33 -13.78
C ALA A 124 -36.56 -17.11 -14.20
N GLN A 125 -36.80 -16.62 -15.41
CA GLN A 125 -36.26 -15.37 -15.97
C GLN A 125 -37.22 -14.19 -15.68
N PRO A 126 -36.88 -12.94 -16.01
CA PRO A 126 -36.21 -11.96 -15.16
C PRO A 126 -37.13 -10.79 -14.76
N GLN A 127 -36.83 -10.10 -13.65
CA GLN A 127 -37.32 -8.74 -13.40
C GLN A 127 -36.21 -7.83 -12.86
N SER A 128 -36.36 -6.55 -13.15
CA SER A 128 -35.35 -5.51 -13.35
C SER A 128 -35.10 -4.60 -12.13
N LEU A 129 -34.08 -3.74 -12.28
CA LEU A 129 -33.79 -2.49 -11.55
C LEU A 129 -33.25 -2.67 -10.11
N GLY A 130 -32.27 -1.90 -9.62
CA GLY A 130 -31.79 -0.61 -10.06
C GLY A 130 -30.39 -0.27 -9.54
N LEU A 131 -29.80 0.68 -10.25
CA LEU A 131 -28.50 1.29 -10.07
C LEU A 131 -28.62 2.40 -9.01
N GLU A 132 -27.90 2.32 -7.89
CA GLU A 132 -27.75 3.46 -6.97
C GLU A 132 -26.32 4.00 -6.96
N THR A 133 -26.25 5.19 -7.56
CA THR A 133 -25.14 6.13 -7.66
C THR A 133 -24.81 6.74 -6.30
N LEU A 134 -23.54 6.73 -5.89
CA LEU A 134 -23.03 7.60 -4.81
C LEU A 134 -21.84 8.43 -5.30
N THR A 135 -22.22 9.59 -5.82
CA THR A 135 -21.67 10.95 -5.60
C THR A 135 -20.19 11.15 -5.29
N ILE A 136 -19.52 11.82 -6.24
CA ILE A 136 -18.19 12.45 -6.17
C ILE A 136 -18.27 13.76 -5.36
N ARG A 137 -17.28 14.05 -4.50
CA ARG A 137 -16.96 15.42 -4.03
C ARG A 137 -15.45 15.69 -3.94
N GLU A 138 -15.03 16.58 -4.84
CA GLU A 138 -13.94 17.57 -4.96
C GLU A 138 -12.54 17.42 -4.30
N PRO A 139 -11.45 17.63 -5.08
CA PRO A 139 -10.06 17.66 -4.60
C PRO A 139 -9.59 19.07 -4.17
N LYS A 140 -8.80 19.15 -3.10
CA LYS A 140 -8.15 20.38 -2.62
C LYS A 140 -6.76 20.54 -3.25
N VAL A 141 -6.60 21.63 -4.00
CA VAL A 141 -5.39 22.08 -4.71
C VAL A 141 -4.32 22.59 -3.75
N LYS A 142 -3.04 22.24 -3.99
CA LYS A 142 -1.87 23.13 -3.82
C LYS A 142 -0.65 22.58 -4.56
N THR A 143 -0.33 23.10 -5.75
CA THR A 143 0.66 24.16 -6.08
C THR A 143 2.06 23.61 -6.36
N ARG A 144 2.38 23.56 -7.67
CA ARG A 144 3.71 23.36 -8.26
C ARG A 144 4.54 24.67 -8.12
N PRO A 145 5.86 24.59 -8.30
CA PRO A 145 6.49 25.52 -9.23
C PRO A 145 7.27 24.79 -10.33
N ASP A 146 7.17 25.39 -11.51
CA ASP A 146 7.69 24.97 -12.80
C ASP A 146 9.21 24.93 -12.91
N ARG A 147 9.71 24.03 -13.74
CA ARG A 147 10.61 24.43 -14.82
C ARG A 147 10.56 23.42 -15.97
N ALA A 148 10.03 23.88 -17.10
CA ALA A 148 10.23 23.33 -18.43
C ALA A 148 11.40 24.06 -19.11
N GLY A 149 11.95 23.44 -20.14
CA GLY A 149 13.08 23.89 -20.96
C GLY A 149 13.72 22.64 -21.57
N GLU A 150 13.02 22.00 -22.52
CA GLU A 150 13.18 22.22 -23.97
C GLU A 150 14.43 21.50 -24.50
N ILE A 151 14.16 20.38 -25.19
CA ILE A 151 15.09 19.67 -26.08
C ILE A 151 14.51 19.85 -27.48
N ASP A 152 15.27 20.53 -28.33
CA ASP A 152 14.99 20.71 -29.75
C ASP A 152 15.15 19.38 -30.51
N GLU A 153 14.24 19.21 -31.47
CA GLU A 153 14.25 18.20 -32.52
C GLU A 153 15.44 18.37 -33.47
N ALA A 154 15.96 17.27 -34.00
CA ALA A 154 16.16 17.10 -35.43
C ALA A 154 16.59 15.66 -35.77
N ALA A 155 15.84 15.08 -36.70
CA ALA A 155 16.07 13.80 -37.35
C ALA A 155 17.41 13.76 -38.12
N GLN A 156 17.94 12.55 -38.33
CA GLN A 156 18.17 12.01 -39.67
C GLN A 156 18.61 10.53 -39.62
N GLU A 157 17.97 9.77 -40.49
CA GLU A 157 18.22 8.38 -40.85
C GLU A 157 19.65 8.19 -41.39
N THR A 158 20.26 7.04 -41.11
CA THR A 158 21.02 6.31 -42.14
C THR A 158 20.97 4.81 -41.85
N GLU A 159 20.59 4.12 -42.91
CA GLU A 159 20.47 2.70 -43.14
C GLU A 159 21.85 2.02 -43.05
N ASN A 160 21.96 0.94 -42.26
CA ASN A 160 22.96 -0.09 -42.54
C ASN A 160 22.45 -1.45 -42.05
N THR A 161 22.19 -2.30 -43.02
CA THR A 161 21.81 -3.71 -42.87
C THR A 161 23.02 -4.49 -42.38
N GLU A 162 22.97 -4.95 -41.14
CA GLU A 162 23.82 -6.03 -40.67
C GLU A 162 22.92 -7.02 -39.91
N GLU A 163 22.72 -8.18 -40.53
CA GLU A 163 21.85 -9.26 -40.08
C GLU A 163 22.41 -9.84 -38.77
N ALA A 164 21.98 -9.27 -37.65
CA ALA A 164 22.24 -9.80 -36.33
C ALA A 164 21.49 -11.14 -36.14
N PRO A 165 22.04 -12.11 -35.40
CA PRO A 165 21.36 -13.36 -35.11
C PRO A 165 19.96 -13.08 -34.56
N VAL A 166 18.93 -13.62 -35.22
CA VAL A 166 17.52 -13.53 -34.79
C VAL A 166 17.43 -14.10 -33.38
N GLU A 167 17.43 -13.21 -32.40
CA GLU A 167 17.11 -13.52 -31.02
C GLU A 167 15.70 -14.14 -31.04
N PRO A 168 15.49 -15.31 -30.42
CA PRO A 168 14.18 -15.97 -30.47
C PRO A 168 13.14 -14.98 -29.93
N GLU A 169 12.13 -14.66 -30.75
CA GLU A 169 11.09 -13.72 -30.33
C GLU A 169 10.52 -14.15 -28.97
N PRO A 170 10.35 -13.22 -28.02
CA PRO A 170 9.87 -13.57 -26.69
C PRO A 170 8.50 -14.24 -26.80
N ALA A 171 8.34 -15.38 -26.13
CA ALA A 171 7.12 -16.18 -26.15
C ALA A 171 5.88 -15.32 -25.86
N LYS A 172 4.88 -15.43 -26.74
CA LYS A 172 3.58 -14.76 -26.59
C LYS A 172 2.80 -15.36 -25.42
N ILE A 173 2.09 -14.51 -24.69
CA ILE A 173 1.27 -14.85 -23.52
C ILE A 173 -0.21 -14.83 -23.92
N PRO A 174 -0.89 -15.98 -24.03
CA PRO A 174 -2.30 -16.04 -24.39
C PRO A 174 -3.20 -15.72 -23.20
N VAL A 175 -3.95 -14.63 -23.29
CA VAL A 175 -4.83 -14.13 -22.23
C VAL A 175 -6.23 -13.83 -22.76
N SER A 176 -7.19 -13.69 -21.85
CA SER A 176 -8.55 -13.28 -22.19
C SER A 176 -8.59 -11.87 -22.79
N GLU A 177 -9.63 -11.57 -23.58
CA GLU A 177 -9.85 -10.21 -24.11
C GLU A 177 -9.93 -9.14 -23.02
N ARG A 178 -10.44 -9.49 -21.83
CA ARG A 178 -10.50 -8.57 -20.69
C ARG A 178 -9.11 -8.20 -20.22
N THR A 179 -8.22 -9.18 -20.09
CA THR A 179 -6.82 -8.98 -19.73
C THR A 179 -6.10 -8.17 -20.80
N LEU A 180 -6.34 -8.44 -22.09
CA LEU A 180 -5.78 -7.63 -23.18
C LEU A 180 -6.19 -6.15 -23.10
N LYS A 181 -7.46 -5.86 -22.82
CA LYS A 181 -7.94 -4.49 -22.64
C LYS A 181 -7.19 -3.79 -21.50
N LEU A 182 -6.95 -4.48 -20.39
CA LEU A 182 -6.17 -3.95 -19.27
C LEU A 182 -4.69 -3.74 -19.64
N VAL A 183 -4.07 -4.68 -20.34
CA VAL A 183 -2.69 -4.56 -20.83
C VAL A 183 -2.55 -3.33 -21.76
N ASN A 184 -3.52 -3.09 -22.63
CA ASN A 184 -3.54 -1.90 -23.49
C ASN A 184 -3.65 -0.59 -22.68
N LEU A 185 -4.41 -0.59 -21.57
CA LEU A 185 -4.46 0.57 -20.66
C LEU A 185 -3.13 0.76 -19.90
N MET A 186 -2.42 -0.34 -19.63
CA MET A 186 -1.13 -0.33 -18.93
C MET A 186 0.02 0.13 -19.84
N TYR A 187 -0.07 -0.15 -21.15
CA TYR A 187 0.88 0.23 -22.20
C TYR A 187 0.17 1.01 -23.33
N PRO A 188 -0.26 2.25 -23.08
CA PRO A 188 -0.95 3.04 -24.08
C PRO A 188 -0.02 3.43 -25.24
N VAL A 189 -0.57 3.45 -26.45
CA VAL A 189 0.10 4.06 -27.62
C VAL A 189 -0.18 5.56 -27.59
N THR A 190 0.81 6.37 -27.98
CA THR A 190 0.75 7.83 -27.96
C THR A 190 -0.56 8.34 -28.57
N GLY A 191 -1.36 9.06 -27.79
CA GLY A 191 -2.64 9.64 -28.22
C GLY A 191 -3.88 8.78 -27.96
N GLU A 192 -3.75 7.52 -27.53
CA GLU A 192 -4.89 6.65 -27.19
C GLU A 192 -5.18 6.61 -25.68
N HIS A 193 -6.42 6.98 -25.36
CA HIS A 193 -7.17 6.76 -24.12
C HIS A 193 -7.12 7.82 -23.01
N GLU A 194 -8.33 8.32 -22.75
CA GLU A 194 -8.76 9.03 -21.56
C GLU A 194 -8.47 8.19 -20.31
N GLY A 195 -8.05 8.86 -19.23
CA GLY A 195 -7.66 8.23 -17.98
C GLY A 195 -8.78 7.43 -17.32
N LYS A 196 -8.87 6.14 -17.65
CA LYS A 196 -9.80 5.20 -17.01
C LYS A 196 -9.16 4.57 -15.78
N ASP A 197 -9.83 4.72 -14.65
CA ASP A 197 -9.51 3.95 -13.46
C ASP A 197 -9.77 2.46 -13.70
N VAL A 198 -8.86 1.63 -13.22
CA VAL A 198 -8.98 0.17 -13.25
C VAL A 198 -9.25 -0.33 -11.84
N LEU A 199 -10.17 -1.28 -11.67
CA LEU A 199 -10.39 -1.87 -10.35
C LEU A 199 -9.20 -2.74 -9.97
N TRP A 200 -8.80 -2.72 -8.69
CA TRP A 200 -7.70 -3.53 -8.20
C TRP A 200 -7.87 -5.02 -8.54
N ASP A 201 -9.09 -5.54 -8.38
CA ASP A 201 -9.38 -6.95 -8.63
C ASP A 201 -9.25 -7.29 -10.14
N GLU A 202 -9.45 -6.32 -11.05
CA GLU A 202 -9.20 -6.51 -12.49
C GLU A 202 -7.72 -6.70 -12.77
N LEU A 203 -6.84 -5.93 -12.11
CA LEU A 203 -5.40 -6.15 -12.22
C LEU A 203 -5.03 -7.53 -11.66
N VAL A 204 -5.58 -7.92 -10.50
CA VAL A 204 -5.32 -9.25 -9.93
C VAL A 204 -5.73 -10.36 -10.90
N HIS A 205 -6.92 -10.26 -11.49
CA HIS A 205 -7.38 -11.22 -12.49
C HIS A 205 -6.50 -11.25 -13.74
N ALA A 206 -6.07 -10.08 -14.24
CA ALA A 206 -5.18 -9.99 -15.39
C ALA A 206 -3.82 -10.65 -15.11
N MET A 207 -3.25 -10.45 -13.92
CA MET A 207 -2.00 -11.09 -13.50
C MET A 207 -2.15 -12.61 -13.43
N VAL A 208 -3.26 -13.11 -12.86
CA VAL A 208 -3.54 -14.54 -12.77
C VAL A 208 -3.76 -15.18 -14.14
N ASP A 209 -4.51 -14.51 -15.02
CA ASP A 209 -4.74 -14.95 -16.40
C ASP A 209 -3.44 -14.97 -17.22
N ALA A 210 -2.48 -14.10 -16.88
CA ALA A 210 -1.12 -14.08 -17.41
C ALA A 210 -0.17 -15.08 -16.70
N GLY A 211 -0.69 -16.01 -15.89
CA GLY A 211 0.07 -17.12 -15.31
C GLY A 211 0.70 -16.87 -13.94
N PHE A 212 0.43 -15.72 -13.30
CA PHE A 212 0.88 -15.48 -11.93
C PHE A 212 -0.04 -16.14 -10.89
N VAL A 213 0.53 -16.50 -9.74
CA VAL A 213 -0.21 -16.84 -8.54
C VAL A 213 -0.22 -15.63 -7.61
N ALA A 214 -1.40 -15.13 -7.28
CA ALA A 214 -1.59 -14.02 -6.35
C ALA A 214 -1.74 -14.54 -4.91
N SER A 215 -0.99 -13.95 -3.98
CA SER A 215 -1.11 -14.22 -2.54
C SER A 215 -1.07 -12.92 -1.73
N ASN A 216 -1.79 -12.90 -0.61
CA ASN A 216 -1.75 -11.77 0.32
C ASN A 216 -0.41 -11.79 1.08
N ASN A 217 0.33 -10.69 1.04
CA ASN A 217 1.64 -10.55 1.69
C ASN A 217 1.59 -9.66 2.93
N GLY A 218 0.42 -9.58 3.58
CA GLY A 218 0.17 -8.77 4.76
C GLY A 218 -0.31 -7.35 4.42
N GLY A 219 -1.25 -6.84 5.21
CA GLY A 219 -1.82 -5.51 5.00
C GLY A 219 -2.48 -5.36 3.63
N SER A 220 -2.12 -4.31 2.89
CA SER A 220 -2.55 -4.08 1.50
C SER A 220 -1.56 -4.61 0.46
N ALA A 221 -0.45 -5.25 0.87
CA ALA A 221 0.52 -5.81 -0.06
C ALA A 221 0.02 -7.14 -0.65
N VAL A 222 0.05 -7.25 -1.98
CA VAL A 222 -0.24 -8.49 -2.71
C VAL A 222 1.00 -8.88 -3.49
N ARG A 223 1.43 -10.13 -3.29
CA ARG A 223 2.56 -10.75 -3.98
C ARG A 223 2.03 -11.55 -5.16
N PHE A 224 2.64 -11.36 -6.32
CA PHE A 224 2.43 -12.13 -7.53
C PHE A 224 3.68 -12.93 -7.80
N GLU A 225 3.56 -14.24 -7.91
CA GLU A 225 4.66 -15.16 -8.18
C GLU A 225 4.42 -15.91 -9.48
N ILE A 226 5.46 -16.14 -10.26
CA ILE A 226 5.41 -16.93 -11.49
C ILE A 226 6.49 -18.02 -11.44
N GLY A 227 6.13 -19.24 -11.83
CA GLY A 227 7.04 -20.39 -11.83
C GLY A 227 8.03 -20.36 -13.00
N THR A 228 9.13 -21.08 -12.86
CA THR A 228 10.13 -21.26 -13.93
C THR A 228 9.49 -21.84 -15.19
N GLY A 229 9.76 -21.23 -16.35
CA GLY A 229 9.33 -21.75 -17.66
C GLY A 229 7.90 -21.39 -18.03
N VAL A 230 7.16 -20.68 -17.17
CA VAL A 230 5.84 -20.14 -17.52
C VAL A 230 6.05 -18.89 -18.39
N ASN A 231 5.42 -18.85 -19.57
CA ASN A 231 5.45 -17.69 -20.48
C ASN A 231 6.87 -17.26 -20.94
N GLY A 232 7.81 -18.21 -20.95
CA GLY A 232 9.21 -17.96 -21.33
C GLY A 232 9.92 -17.01 -20.37
N VAL A 233 9.54 -17.00 -19.08
CA VAL A 233 10.20 -16.23 -18.03
C VAL A 233 10.80 -17.20 -17.00
N ASP A 234 11.98 -16.84 -16.47
CA ASP A 234 12.51 -17.46 -15.26
C ASP A 234 11.58 -17.21 -14.08
N SER A 235 11.66 -18.04 -13.04
CA SER A 235 10.83 -17.84 -11.84
C SER A 235 11.04 -16.45 -11.26
N GLY A 236 9.96 -15.78 -10.85
CA GLY A 236 10.05 -14.43 -10.32
C GLY A 236 8.88 -14.06 -9.43
N SER A 237 9.02 -12.95 -8.71
CA SER A 237 7.92 -12.40 -7.91
C SER A 237 7.93 -10.88 -7.87
N ILE A 238 6.75 -10.29 -7.75
CA ILE A 238 6.57 -8.85 -7.62
C ILE A 238 5.48 -8.53 -6.61
N ILE A 239 5.66 -7.43 -5.88
CA ILE A 239 4.69 -6.95 -4.90
C ILE A 239 4.12 -5.61 -5.35
N PHE A 240 2.79 -5.53 -5.32
CA PHE A 240 2.02 -4.30 -5.50
C PHE A 240 1.13 -4.09 -4.28
N HIS A 241 0.90 -2.83 -3.93
CA HIS A 241 0.01 -2.47 -2.84
C HIS A 241 -1.38 -2.15 -3.39
N LYS A 242 -2.40 -2.81 -2.84
CA LYS A 242 -3.81 -2.51 -3.09
C LYS A 242 -4.11 -1.07 -2.67
N PRO A 243 -4.61 -0.21 -3.57
CA PRO A 243 -5.00 1.16 -3.24
C PRO A 243 -6.08 1.18 -2.14
N HIS A 244 -5.98 2.16 -1.25
CA HIS A 244 -6.91 2.37 -0.13
C HIS A 244 -7.10 3.90 0.08
N PRO A 245 -8.31 4.42 0.41
CA PRO A 245 -9.52 3.71 0.82
C PRO A 245 -10.31 3.02 -0.28
N VAL A 246 -10.16 3.47 -1.52
CA VAL A 246 -10.87 2.90 -2.68
C VAL A 246 -9.90 2.02 -3.45
N ALA A 247 -10.31 0.79 -3.75
CA ALA A 247 -9.52 -0.19 -4.49
C ALA A 247 -9.51 0.08 -6.01
N LYS A 248 -9.21 1.32 -6.40
CA LYS A 248 -9.07 1.77 -7.80
C LYS A 248 -7.63 2.17 -8.06
N ILE A 249 -7.14 1.78 -9.24
CA ILE A 249 -5.82 2.09 -9.76
C ILE A 249 -6.02 3.17 -10.81
N ASP A 250 -5.51 4.36 -10.54
CA ASP A 250 -5.53 5.44 -11.53
C ASP A 250 -4.56 5.13 -12.70
N PRO A 251 -4.73 5.78 -13.86
CA PRO A 251 -3.90 5.52 -15.04
C PRO A 251 -2.40 5.75 -14.83
N ILE A 252 -2.00 6.71 -13.99
CA ILE A 252 -0.59 6.98 -13.71
C ILE A 252 0.01 5.83 -12.90
N MET A 253 -0.72 5.38 -11.88
CA MET A 253 -0.35 4.22 -11.09
C MET A 253 -0.29 2.95 -11.93
N LEU A 254 -1.28 2.72 -12.80
CA LEU A 254 -1.32 1.56 -13.70
C LEU A 254 -0.09 1.55 -14.63
N ARG A 255 0.25 2.68 -15.26
CA ARG A 255 1.47 2.81 -16.07
C ARG A 255 2.75 2.59 -15.26
N SER A 256 2.77 3.03 -14.00
CA SER A 256 3.89 2.77 -13.09
C SER A 256 4.06 1.27 -12.80
N MET A 257 2.96 0.55 -12.59
CA MET A 257 2.95 -0.90 -12.46
C MET A 257 3.42 -1.57 -13.75
N GLY A 258 2.93 -1.11 -14.91
CA GLY A 258 3.37 -1.56 -16.23
C GLY A 258 4.87 -1.45 -16.45
N ARG A 259 5.48 -0.31 -16.13
CA ARG A 259 6.95 -0.12 -16.22
C ARG A 259 7.71 -1.11 -15.34
N ARG A 260 7.19 -1.42 -14.14
CA ARG A 260 7.78 -2.46 -13.29
C ARG A 260 7.63 -3.85 -13.91
N MET A 261 6.48 -4.16 -14.51
CA MET A 261 6.27 -5.43 -15.21
C MET A 261 7.19 -5.58 -16.42
N THR A 262 7.43 -4.51 -17.18
CA THR A 262 8.42 -4.51 -18.28
C THR A 262 9.82 -4.80 -17.76
N LYS A 263 10.24 -4.10 -16.69
CA LYS A 263 11.59 -4.26 -16.14
C LYS A 263 11.87 -5.68 -15.65
N TRP A 264 10.91 -6.32 -14.97
CA TRP A 264 11.16 -7.59 -14.28
C TRP A 264 10.71 -8.82 -15.06
N PHE A 265 9.74 -8.68 -15.96
CA PHE A 265 9.14 -9.80 -16.68
C PHE A 265 9.08 -9.58 -18.20
N GLY A 266 9.66 -8.48 -18.70
CA GLY A 266 9.67 -8.17 -20.13
C GLY A 266 8.27 -7.97 -20.72
N TRP A 267 7.29 -7.57 -19.89
CA TRP A 267 5.93 -7.29 -20.36
C TRP A 267 5.90 -6.03 -21.23
N ASN A 268 5.23 -6.13 -22.37
CA ASN A 268 4.87 -5.03 -23.26
C ASN A 268 3.56 -5.41 -23.98
N ARG A 269 3.03 -4.53 -24.83
CA ARG A 269 1.76 -4.76 -25.53
C ARG A 269 1.84 -5.96 -26.47
N GLU A 270 2.96 -6.10 -27.16
CA GLU A 270 3.20 -7.09 -28.22
C GLU A 270 3.34 -8.51 -27.68
N ARG A 271 3.69 -8.66 -26.40
CA ARG A 271 3.84 -9.97 -25.74
C ARG A 271 2.51 -10.66 -25.49
N PHE A 272 1.40 -9.94 -25.45
CA PHE A 272 0.09 -10.53 -25.15
C PHE A 272 -0.74 -10.76 -26.40
N VAL A 273 -1.38 -11.93 -26.47
CA VAL A 273 -2.28 -12.31 -27.56
C VAL A 273 -3.61 -12.80 -27.00
N ALA A 274 -4.67 -12.66 -27.78
CA ALA A 274 -5.97 -13.19 -27.38
C ALA A 274 -5.89 -14.72 -27.41
N ARG A 275 -6.42 -15.36 -26.36
CA ARG A 275 -6.59 -16.82 -26.30
C ARG A 275 -7.74 -17.28 -27.18
#